data_AF-A0A5C8ADD6-F1
#
_entry.id   AF-A0A5C8ADD6-F1
#
_cell.length_a   1.000
_cell.length_b   1.000
_cell.length_c   1.000
_cell.angle_alpha   90.00
_cell.angle_beta   90.00
_cell.angle_gamma   90.00
#
_symmetry.space_group_name_H-M   'P 1'
#
loop_
_entity.id
_entity.type
_entity.pdbx_description
1 polymer ?
#
loop_
_entity_poly.entity_id
_entity_poly.type
_entity_poly.pdbx_seq_one_letter_code
_entity_poly.pdbx_strand_id
1 'polypeptide(L)'
;MKNRRIITVVAALLLLTSCTKDKVRVALDSNCMDTISFAQQIKPMIDQNCSTSGCHDANSQASGYNFTTHAAVAANASKILQTISGGSGVVAMPLGGDMLPDTLIQQFNCWSNQGKQNN
;
A
#
# COMPACT_ATOMS: atom_id res chain seq x y z
N MET A 1 -36.29 -22.96 32.11
CA MET A 1 -35.16 -23.68 31.44
C MET A 1 -35.11 -23.50 29.91
N LYS A 2 -36.19 -23.06 29.24
CA LYS A 2 -36.26 -22.87 27.78
C LYS A 2 -35.47 -21.64 27.29
N ASN A 3 -35.55 -20.51 28.01
CA ASN A 3 -34.90 -19.24 27.65
C ASN A 3 -33.37 -19.27 27.83
N ARG A 4 -32.88 -20.09 28.76
CA ARG A 4 -31.45 -20.24 29.04
C ARG A 4 -30.72 -20.98 27.91
N ARG A 5 -31.40 -21.92 27.23
CA ARG A 5 -30.91 -22.59 26.02
C ARG A 5 -30.92 -21.66 24.79
N ILE A 6 -31.91 -20.78 24.67
CA ILE A 6 -31.98 -19.79 23.58
C ILE A 6 -30.82 -18.79 23.70
N ILE A 7 -30.50 -18.32 24.90
CA ILE A 7 -29.38 -17.40 25.15
C ILE A 7 -28.03 -18.04 24.81
N THR A 8 -27.84 -19.35 25.08
CA THR A 8 -26.60 -20.05 24.72
C THR A 8 -26.42 -20.20 23.20
N VAL A 9 -27.52 -20.36 22.45
CA VAL A 9 -27.47 -20.51 20.98
C VAL A 9 -27.16 -19.20 20.28
N VAL A 10 -27.67 -18.07 20.78
CA VAL A 10 -27.41 -16.73 20.19
C VAL A 10 -25.97 -16.26 20.45
N ALA A 11 -25.40 -16.56 21.62
CA ALA A 11 -24.01 -16.22 21.94
C ALA A 11 -22.98 -17.04 21.14
N ALA A 12 -23.30 -18.29 20.80
CA ALA A 12 -22.46 -19.13 19.96
C ALA A 12 -22.43 -18.69 18.48
N LEU A 13 -23.49 -18.03 18.00
CA LEU A 13 -23.60 -17.56 16.62
C LEU A 13 -22.79 -16.28 16.35
N LEU A 14 -22.42 -15.54 17.39
CA LEU A 14 -21.65 -14.28 17.31
C LEU A 14 -20.13 -14.47 17.18
N LEU A 15 -19.62 -15.71 17.27
CA LEU A 15 -18.18 -16.02 17.28
C LEU A 15 -17.59 -16.41 15.92
N LEU A 16 -18.37 -16.37 14.83
CA LEU A 16 -17.93 -16.86 13.51
C LEU A 16 -17.50 -15.77 12.52
N THR A 17 -17.35 -14.51 12.94
CA THR A 17 -16.84 -13.43 12.07
C THR A 17 -15.40 -13.06 12.41
N SER A 18 -14.53 -14.07 12.50
CA SER A 18 -13.09 -13.84 12.53
C SER A 18 -12.58 -13.74 11.09
N CYS A 19 -12.67 -12.55 10.49
CA CYS A 19 -11.92 -12.27 9.27
C CYS A 19 -10.44 -12.16 9.65
N THR A 20 -9.67 -13.24 9.47
CA THR A 20 -8.22 -13.13 9.44
C THR A 20 -7.87 -12.25 8.24
N LYS A 21 -7.22 -11.11 8.49
CA LYS A 21 -6.60 -10.30 7.43
C LYS A 21 -5.42 -11.12 6.90
N ASP A 22 -5.73 -12.12 6.07
CA ASP A 22 -4.72 -12.94 5.44
C ASP A 22 -3.79 -12.01 4.67
N LYS A 23 -2.49 -12.13 4.94
CA LYS A 23 -1.45 -11.45 4.16
C LYS A 23 -1.31 -12.17 2.82
N VAL A 24 -2.34 -12.05 1.98
CA VAL A 24 -2.27 -12.48 0.60
C VAL A 24 -1.26 -11.56 -0.09
N ARG A 25 -0.34 -12.13 -0.86
CA ARG A 25 0.60 -11.33 -1.65
C ARG A 25 -0.21 -10.61 -2.73
N VAL A 26 0.07 -9.32 -2.94
CA VAL A 26 -0.62 -8.52 -3.96
C VAL A 26 -0.40 -9.15 -5.33
N ALA A 27 -1.46 -9.55 -6.01
CA ALA A 27 -1.42 -9.97 -7.40
C ALA A 27 -1.50 -8.71 -8.27
N LEU A 28 -0.36 -8.29 -8.82
CA LEU A 28 -0.29 -7.11 -9.68
C LEU A 28 -0.74 -7.46 -11.10
N ASP A 29 -1.72 -6.72 -11.61
CA ASP A 29 -2.13 -6.80 -13.01
C ASP A 29 -1.23 -5.89 -13.86
N SER A 30 -0.71 -6.42 -14.97
CA SER A 30 0.06 -5.63 -15.94
C SER A 30 -0.84 -4.92 -16.96
N ASN A 31 -2.13 -5.26 -17.02
CA ASN A 31 -3.10 -4.65 -17.90
C ASN A 31 -3.66 -3.36 -17.29
N CYS A 32 -3.08 -2.23 -17.69
CA CYS A 32 -3.43 -0.92 -17.19
C CYS A 32 -4.23 -0.17 -18.26
N MET A 33 -5.56 -0.36 -18.22
CA MET A 33 -6.47 0.19 -19.23
C MET A 33 -6.47 1.73 -19.28
N ASP A 34 -6.36 2.38 -18.13
CA ASP A 34 -6.35 3.84 -18.02
C ASP A 34 -4.94 4.38 -17.79
N THR A 35 -4.64 5.54 -18.36
CA THR A 35 -3.36 6.24 -18.11
C THR A 35 -3.37 6.83 -16.70
N ILE A 36 -2.33 6.52 -15.92
CA ILE A 36 -2.17 7.04 -14.57
C ILE A 36 -1.37 8.35 -14.60
N SER A 37 -1.96 9.42 -14.07
CA SER A 37 -1.30 10.73 -13.93
C SER A 37 -0.35 10.73 -12.72
N PHE A 38 0.88 11.18 -12.93
CA PHE A 38 1.77 11.40 -11.80
C PHE A 38 1.25 12.52 -10.91
N ALA A 39 0.91 13.69 -11.47
CA ALA A 39 0.53 14.85 -10.69
C ALA A 39 -0.75 14.63 -9.87
N GLN A 40 -1.72 13.92 -10.43
CA GLN A 40 -3.04 13.74 -9.82
C GLN A 40 -3.17 12.47 -8.97
N GLN A 41 -2.41 11.42 -9.26
CA GLN A 41 -2.62 10.10 -8.66
C GLN A 41 -1.40 9.60 -7.89
N ILE A 42 -0.20 9.69 -8.46
CA ILE A 42 1.01 9.16 -7.82
C ILE A 42 1.59 10.13 -6.81
N LYS A 43 1.71 11.41 -7.15
CA LYS A 43 2.27 12.42 -6.26
C LYS A 43 1.49 12.53 -4.94
N PRO A 44 0.14 12.60 -4.94
CA PRO A 44 -0.60 12.64 -3.67
C PRO A 44 -0.40 11.36 -2.84
N MET A 45 -0.32 10.19 -3.47
CA MET A 45 -0.02 8.93 -2.77
C MET A 45 1.37 8.97 -2.12
N ILE A 46 2.39 9.44 -2.85
CA ILE A 46 3.75 9.57 -2.34
C ILE A 46 3.81 10.59 -1.19
N ASP A 47 3.20 11.76 -1.36
CA ASP A 47 3.20 12.81 -0.33
C ASP A 47 2.53 12.34 0.98
N GLN A 48 1.46 11.55 0.88
CA GLN A 48 0.69 11.08 2.03
C GLN A 48 1.33 9.88 2.75
N ASN A 49 2.03 9.00 2.03
CA ASN A 49 2.46 7.71 2.56
C ASN A 49 3.98 7.50 2.61
N CYS A 50 4.76 8.35 1.94
CA CYS A 50 6.20 8.15 1.77
C CYS A 50 7.02 9.39 2.07
N SER A 51 6.71 10.51 1.41
CA SER A 51 7.40 11.80 1.56
C SER A 51 6.85 12.60 2.75
N THR A 52 6.72 11.94 3.89
CA THR A 52 6.24 12.51 5.15
C THR A 52 7.43 12.98 6.01
N SER A 53 7.17 13.96 6.88
CA SER A 53 8.18 14.48 7.81
C SER A 53 8.76 13.37 8.69
N GLY A 54 10.09 13.29 8.76
CA GLY A 54 10.80 12.22 9.48
C GLY A 54 11.03 10.94 8.67
N CYS A 55 10.48 10.85 7.46
CA CYS A 55 10.62 9.69 6.57
C CYS A 55 11.34 10.09 5.27
N HIS A 56 10.73 9.91 4.10
CA HIS A 56 11.40 10.11 2.81
C HIS A 56 11.15 11.51 2.22
N ASP A 57 11.08 12.53 3.07
CA ASP A 57 10.99 13.93 2.67
C ASP A 57 12.38 14.52 2.35
N ALA A 58 12.41 15.80 1.95
CA ALA A 58 13.66 16.47 1.58
C ALA A 58 14.63 16.67 2.75
N ASN A 59 14.13 16.75 3.98
CA ASN A 59 14.94 17.06 5.15
C ASN A 59 15.50 15.80 5.81
N SER A 60 14.64 14.84 6.09
CA SER A 60 14.95 13.66 6.88
C SER A 60 15.64 12.59 6.05
N GLN A 61 15.22 12.46 4.79
CA GLN A 61 15.78 11.52 3.81
C GLN A 61 16.04 10.14 4.41
N ALA A 62 15.07 9.58 5.12
CA ALA A 62 15.24 8.34 5.88
C ALA A 62 15.80 7.24 4.98
N SER A 63 16.85 6.58 5.46
CA SER A 63 17.62 5.57 4.71
C SER A 63 18.22 6.07 3.38
N GLY A 64 18.42 7.39 3.24
CA GLY A 64 19.02 8.03 2.08
C GLY A 64 18.06 8.33 0.92
N TYR A 65 16.74 8.24 1.12
CA TYR A 65 15.75 8.46 0.06
C TYR A 65 14.96 9.75 0.26
N ASN A 66 14.88 10.55 -0.79
CA ASN A 66 14.02 11.74 -0.91
C ASN A 66 13.03 11.53 -2.06
N PHE A 67 11.72 11.47 -1.76
CA PHE A 67 10.67 11.25 -2.74
C PHE A 67 9.84 12.50 -3.07
N THR A 68 10.38 13.69 -2.82
CA THR A 68 9.70 14.97 -3.12
C THR A 68 9.62 15.31 -4.60
N THR A 69 10.36 14.61 -5.47
CA THR A 69 10.42 14.89 -6.91
C THR A 69 9.99 13.68 -7.73
N HIS A 70 9.39 13.93 -8.90
CA HIS A 70 9.07 12.90 -9.89
C HIS A 70 10.30 12.03 -10.22
N ALA A 71 11.44 12.67 -10.52
CA ALA A 71 12.65 11.96 -10.93
C ALA A 71 13.13 10.97 -9.86
N ALA A 72 13.08 11.35 -8.58
CA ALA A 72 13.47 10.47 -7.51
C ALA A 72 12.49 9.30 -7.31
N VAL A 73 11.18 9.55 -7.41
CA VAL A 73 10.17 8.48 -7.36
C VAL A 73 10.34 7.53 -8.54
N ALA A 74 10.53 8.06 -9.75
CA ALA A 74 10.70 7.30 -10.97
C ALA A 74 11.97 6.42 -10.95
N ALA A 75 13.10 6.96 -10.47
CA ALA A 75 14.34 6.21 -10.32
C ALA A 75 14.21 5.04 -9.32
N ASN A 76 13.33 5.18 -8.32
CA ASN A 76 13.17 4.19 -7.25
C ASN A 76 11.89 3.35 -7.37
N ALA A 77 11.15 3.44 -8.48
CA ALA A 77 9.83 2.82 -8.62
C ALA A 77 9.82 1.31 -8.32
N SER A 78 10.82 0.56 -8.80
CA SER A 78 10.94 -0.88 -8.52
C SER A 78 11.12 -1.18 -7.03
N LYS A 79 11.97 -0.39 -6.35
CA LYS A 79 12.22 -0.54 -4.91
C LYS A 79 10.97 -0.17 -4.10
N ILE A 80 10.30 0.93 -4.46
CA ILE A 80 9.05 1.36 -3.85
C ILE A 80 8.03 0.22 -3.96
N LEU A 81 7.77 -0.30 -5.17
CA LEU A 81 6.87 -1.44 -5.39
C LEU A 81 7.20 -2.64 -4.51
N GLN A 82 8.48 -3.01 -4.43
CA GLN A 82 8.92 -4.14 -3.61
C GLN A 82 8.60 -3.94 -2.12
N THR A 83 8.81 -2.73 -1.59
CA THR A 83 8.59 -2.44 -0.16
C THR A 83 7.11 -2.28 0.18
N ILE A 84 6.31 -1.67 -0.68
CA ILE A 84 4.88 -1.46 -0.42
C ILE A 84 4.05 -2.74 -0.64
N SER A 85 4.54 -3.68 -1.45
CA SER A 85 3.91 -5.00 -1.67
C SER A 85 4.39 -6.10 -0.71
N GLY A 86 5.31 -5.79 0.22
CA GLY A 86 5.84 -6.77 1.16
C GLY A 86 6.71 -7.85 0.51
N GLY A 87 7.48 -7.48 -0.51
CA GLY A 87 8.39 -8.38 -1.22
C GLY A 87 9.41 -9.05 -0.29
N SER A 88 9.95 -10.19 -0.70
CA SER A 88 10.96 -10.90 0.09
C SER A 88 12.28 -10.14 0.17
N GLY A 89 12.90 -10.14 1.36
CA GLY A 89 14.22 -9.53 1.57
C GLY A 89 14.22 -8.00 1.68
N VAL A 90 13.06 -7.36 1.86
CA VAL A 90 12.96 -5.92 2.12
C VAL A 90 12.16 -5.62 3.38
N VAL A 91 12.40 -4.42 3.94
CA VAL A 91 11.55 -3.86 4.98
C VAL A 91 10.25 -3.38 4.33
N ALA A 92 9.12 -3.89 4.81
CA ALA A 92 7.81 -3.46 4.35
C ALA A 92 7.54 -2.00 4.74
N MET A 93 6.96 -1.24 3.82
CA MET A 93 6.60 0.16 4.03
C MET A 93 5.09 0.37 3.90
N PRO A 94 4.50 1.30 4.67
CA PRO A 94 5.14 2.19 5.66
C PRO A 94 5.63 1.48 6.93
N LEU A 95 6.72 1.97 7.54
CA LEU A 95 7.31 1.36 8.73
C LEU A 95 6.36 1.49 9.94
N GLY A 96 6.10 0.37 10.62
CA GLY A 96 5.27 0.35 11.83
C GLY A 96 3.78 0.58 11.58
N GLY A 97 3.35 0.64 10.32
CA GLY A 97 1.95 0.78 9.91
C GLY A 97 1.43 -0.40 9.12
N ASP A 98 0.16 -0.31 8.72
CA ASP A 98 -0.45 -1.22 7.74
C ASP A 98 0.16 -0.96 6.34
N MET A 99 0.28 -2.01 5.54
CA MET A 99 0.62 -1.88 4.12
C MET A 99 -0.41 -1.03 3.39
N LEU A 100 0.01 -0.39 2.29
CA LEU A 100 -0.92 0.35 1.44
C LEU A 100 -2.01 -0.58 0.90
N PRO A 101 -3.22 -0.07 0.66
CA PRO A 101 -4.27 -0.80 -0.06
C PRO A 101 -3.78 -1.31 -1.42
N ASP A 102 -4.20 -2.52 -1.79
CA ASP A 102 -3.85 -3.16 -3.07
C ASP A 102 -4.17 -2.27 -4.28
N THR A 103 -5.24 -1.46 -4.20
CA THR A 103 -5.60 -0.51 -5.25
C THR A 103 -4.54 0.57 -5.47
N LEU A 104 -3.90 1.07 -4.41
CA LEU A 104 -2.81 2.05 -4.53
C LEU A 104 -1.53 1.39 -5.05
N ILE A 105 -1.24 0.16 -4.61
CA ILE A 105 -0.10 -0.60 -5.10
C ILE A 105 -0.27 -0.90 -6.60
N GLN A 106 -1.47 -1.31 -7.01
CA GLN A 106 -1.82 -1.55 -8.42
C GLN A 106 -1.73 -0.27 -9.24
N GLN A 107 -2.21 0.86 -8.72
CA GLN A 107 -2.09 2.16 -9.38
C GLN A 107 -0.62 2.55 -9.59
N PHE A 108 0.25 2.35 -8.59
CA PHE A 108 1.68 2.62 -8.72
C PHE A 108 2.34 1.67 -9.73
N ASN A 109 1.98 0.39 -9.71
CA ASN A 109 2.45 -0.60 -10.67
C ASN A 109 2.09 -0.19 -12.10
N CYS A 110 0.85 0.25 -12.31
CA CYS A 110 0.41 0.73 -13.61
C CYS A 110 1.18 1.95 -14.10
N TRP A 111 1.34 2.96 -13.27
CA TRP A 111 2.17 4.11 -13.63
C TRP A 111 3.63 3.71 -13.97
N SER A 112 4.21 2.79 -13.19
CA SER A 112 5.55 2.27 -13.45
C SER A 112 5.66 1.57 -14.81
N ASN A 113 4.66 0.76 -15.15
CA ASN A 113 4.57 0.01 -16.42
C ASN A 113 4.26 0.93 -17.61
N GLN A 114 3.56 2.04 -17.40
CA GLN A 114 3.26 3.07 -18.40
C GLN A 114 4.43 4.02 -18.67
N GLY A 115 5.64 3.68 -18.20
CA GLY A 115 6.86 4.45 -18.47
C GLY A 115 7.14 5.56 -17.46
N LYS A 116 6.48 5.58 -16.29
CA LYS A 116 6.71 6.55 -15.22
C LYS A 116 6.55 8.00 -15.70
N GLN A 117 5.48 8.26 -16.44
CA GLN A 117 5.22 9.58 -17.04
C GLN A 117 5.13 10.67 -15.98
N ASN A 118 5.50 11.90 -16.34
CA ASN A 118 5.35 13.09 -15.49
C ASN A 118 4.22 13.97 -16.07
N ASN A 119 2.98 13.55 -15.86
CA ASN A 119 1.75 14.08 -16.48
C ASN A 119 0.68 14.45 -15.45
#